data_AF-A0A851EWB8-F1
#
_entry.id   AF-A0A851EWB8-F1
#
_cell.length_a   1.000
_cell.length_b   1.000
_cell.length_c   1.000
_cell.angle_alpha   90.00
_cell.angle_beta   90.00
_cell.angle_gamma   90.00
#
_symmetry.space_group_name_H-M   'P 1'
#
loop_
_entity.id
_entity.type
_entity.pdbx_description
1 polymer ?
#
loop_
_entity_poly.entity_id
_entity_poly.type
_entity_poly.pdbx_seq_one_letter_code
_entity_poly.pdbx_strand_id
1 'polypeptide(L)'
;RARGAAGKEGRGGEPGRNKATVKGRVVKSAIEEYHKKKPVDHLRENLQYMLKGRLVADKAITEQVLAQNRGRKSKDQPPEKAAKKKPESTVFTEEDFRKFEREYFGIP
;
A
#
# COMPACT_ATOMS: atom_id res chain seq x y z
N ARG A 1 -60.94 -20.87 91.52
CA ARG A 1 -60.61 -19.43 91.31
C ARG A 1 -59.10 -19.38 91.11
N ALA A 2 -58.47 -18.80 90.08
CA ALA A 2 -58.75 -17.68 89.16
C ALA A 2 -58.16 -17.99 87.76
N ARG A 3 -58.89 -17.81 86.64
CA ARG A 3 -58.93 -16.66 85.68
C ARG A 3 -57.59 -16.29 85.01
N GLY A 4 -57.57 -16.30 83.67
CA GLY A 4 -56.63 -15.51 82.85
C GLY A 4 -56.41 -16.04 81.43
N ALA A 5 -57.05 -15.41 80.45
CA ALA A 5 -56.95 -15.67 79.02
C ALA A 5 -55.75 -14.96 78.34
N ALA A 6 -55.32 -15.45 77.17
CA ALA A 6 -55.18 -14.71 75.91
C ALA A 6 -54.10 -15.33 75.01
N GLY A 7 -54.46 -15.65 73.77
CA GLY A 7 -53.55 -16.22 72.78
C GLY A 7 -52.58 -15.19 72.18
N LYS A 8 -51.70 -15.68 71.31
CA LYS A 8 -51.21 -14.93 70.15
C LYS A 8 -50.65 -15.88 69.10
N GLU A 9 -51.29 -15.82 67.94
CA GLU A 9 -50.81 -16.26 66.64
C GLU A 9 -49.45 -15.64 66.30
N GLY A 10 -48.76 -16.26 65.34
CA GLY A 10 -47.75 -15.57 64.55
C GLY A 10 -46.31 -15.91 64.90
N ARG A 11 -45.86 -17.12 64.55
CA ARG A 11 -44.47 -17.29 64.13
C ARG A 11 -44.36 -16.79 62.69
N GLY A 12 -44.28 -15.46 62.57
CA GLY A 12 -43.92 -14.80 61.33
C GLY A 12 -42.55 -15.30 60.91
N GLY A 13 -42.51 -15.99 59.77
CA GLY A 13 -41.27 -16.37 59.12
C GLY A 13 -40.43 -15.11 58.87
N GLU A 14 -39.15 -15.21 59.17
CA GLU A 14 -38.16 -14.19 58.84
C GLU A 14 -38.36 -13.76 57.37
N PRO A 15 -38.33 -12.45 57.06
CA PRO A 15 -38.39 -12.00 55.68
C PRO A 15 -37.12 -12.47 55.00
N GLY A 16 -37.23 -13.63 54.35
CA GLY A 16 -36.20 -14.21 53.52
C GLY A 16 -35.71 -13.12 52.58
N ARG A 17 -34.41 -12.84 52.69
CA ARG A 17 -33.58 -12.07 51.76
C ARG A 17 -34.29 -11.96 50.43
N ASN A 18 -34.64 -10.74 50.02
CA ASN A 18 -35.31 -10.42 48.77
C ASN A 18 -34.70 -11.24 47.62
N LYS A 19 -35.25 -12.43 47.37
CA LYS A 19 -34.97 -13.21 46.17
C LYS A 19 -35.63 -12.39 45.10
N ALA A 20 -34.85 -11.58 44.38
CA ALA A 20 -35.33 -10.74 43.31
C ALA A 20 -36.23 -11.60 42.41
N THR A 21 -37.54 -11.49 42.61
CA THR A 21 -38.51 -12.34 41.94
C THR A 21 -38.46 -11.94 40.48
N VAL A 22 -38.06 -12.87 39.61
CA VAL A 22 -38.02 -12.73 38.14
C VAL A 22 -39.44 -12.56 37.55
N LYS A 23 -40.47 -12.39 38.39
CA LYS A 23 -41.84 -12.18 37.99
C LYS A 23 -41.95 -10.81 37.31
N GLY A 24 -42.07 -10.83 35.97
CA GLY A 24 -42.16 -9.64 35.14
C GLY A 24 -40.87 -9.20 34.44
N ARG A 25 -39.74 -9.91 34.62
CA ARG A 25 -38.51 -9.61 33.86
C ARG A 25 -38.49 -10.40 32.56
N VAL A 26 -38.53 -9.68 31.43
CA VAL A 26 -38.30 -10.25 30.10
C VAL A 26 -36.81 -10.51 29.95
N VAL A 27 -36.43 -11.78 29.79
CA VAL A 27 -35.04 -12.16 29.50
C VAL A 27 -34.72 -11.69 28.09
N LYS A 28 -33.88 -10.66 27.96
CA LYS A 28 -33.34 -10.29 26.66
C LYS A 28 -32.26 -11.29 26.29
N SER A 29 -32.34 -11.82 25.07
CA SER A 29 -31.28 -12.68 24.55
C SER A 29 -29.98 -11.86 24.45
N ALA A 30 -28.90 -12.40 25.03
CA ALA A 30 -27.57 -11.80 24.91
C ALA A 30 -27.14 -11.66 23.44
N ILE A 31 -27.61 -12.58 22.59
CA ILE A 31 -27.35 -12.58 21.15
C ILE A 31 -28.07 -11.39 20.47
N GLU A 32 -29.32 -11.12 20.83
CA GLU A 32 -30.07 -9.98 20.28
C GLU A 32 -29.50 -8.64 20.72
N GLU A 33 -29.08 -8.51 21.98
CA GLU A 33 -28.39 -7.31 22.48
C GLU A 33 -27.06 -7.09 21.76
N TYR A 34 -26.32 -8.17 21.48
CA TYR A 34 -25.07 -8.11 20.72
C TYR A 34 -25.29 -7.59 19.30
N HIS A 35 -26.28 -8.10 18.57
CA HIS A 35 -26.58 -7.62 17.22
C HIS A 35 -26.98 -6.14 17.19
N LYS A 36 -27.68 -5.64 18.21
CA LYS A 36 -28.06 -4.22 18.32
C LYS A 36 -26.88 -3.29 18.60
N LYS A 37 -25.89 -3.77 19.35
CA LYS A 37 -24.68 -3.01 19.73
C LYS A 37 -23.50 -3.30 18.82
N LYS A 38 -23.66 -4.18 17.84
CA LYS A 38 -22.57 -4.62 16.98
C LYS A 38 -22.05 -3.40 16.20
N PRO A 39 -20.74 -3.08 16.28
CA PRO A 39 -20.18 -2.01 15.48
C PRO A 39 -20.27 -2.37 14.00
N VAL A 40 -20.32 -1.33 13.16
CA VAL A 40 -20.32 -1.49 11.70
C VAL A 40 -19.01 -2.16 11.27
N ASP A 41 -19.13 -3.19 10.44
CA ASP A 41 -17.98 -3.91 9.90
C ASP A 41 -17.51 -3.23 8.60
N HIS A 42 -16.38 -2.54 8.67
CA HIS A 42 -15.75 -1.84 7.56
C HIS A 42 -14.70 -2.69 6.82
N LEU A 43 -14.61 -4.00 7.07
CA LEU A 43 -13.58 -4.85 6.47
C LEU A 43 -13.56 -4.75 4.94
N ARG A 44 -14.73 -4.81 4.30
CA ARG A 44 -14.83 -4.73 2.82
C ARG A 44 -14.43 -3.36 2.28
N GLU A 45 -14.82 -2.29 2.97
CA GLU A 45 -14.48 -0.91 2.58
C GLU A 45 -12.98 -0.66 2.74
N ASN A 46 -12.39 -1.14 3.83
CA ASN A 46 -10.96 -1.07 4.09
C ASN A 46 -10.16 -1.88 3.07
N LEU A 47 -10.60 -3.10 2.75
CA LEU A 47 -9.99 -3.92 1.70
C LEU A 47 -10.09 -3.23 0.34
N GLN A 48 -11.25 -2.67 0.01
CA GLN A 48 -11.43 -1.90 -1.22
C GLN A 48 -10.50 -0.68 -1.23
N TYR A 49 -10.30 0.00 -0.11
CA TYR A 49 -9.36 1.13 -0.01
C TYR A 49 -7.90 0.69 -0.19
N MET A 50 -7.47 -0.37 0.49
CA MET A 50 -6.10 -0.90 0.40
C MET A 50 -5.80 -1.51 -0.97
N LEU A 51 -6.80 -2.13 -1.61
CA LEU A 51 -6.68 -2.82 -2.89
C LEU A 51 -7.11 -1.97 -4.10
N LYS A 52 -7.70 -0.77 -3.90
CA LYS A 52 -8.06 0.17 -4.99
C LYS A 52 -6.88 0.61 -5.85
N GLY A 53 -5.68 0.18 -5.48
CA GLY A 53 -4.54 0.12 -6.37
C GLY A 53 -3.62 1.32 -6.22
N ARG A 54 -2.34 1.07 -6.42
CA ARG A 54 -1.39 2.13 -6.76
C ARG A 54 -1.82 2.65 -8.13
N LEU A 55 -2.36 3.87 -8.18
CA LEU A 55 -2.55 4.59 -9.42
C LEU A 55 -1.17 4.83 -10.04
N VAL A 56 -0.76 3.92 -10.92
CA VAL A 56 0.40 4.16 -11.78
C VAL A 56 -0.09 5.15 -12.83
N ALA A 57 0.48 6.35 -12.82
CA ALA A 57 0.18 7.35 -13.84
C ALA A 57 0.40 6.75 -15.23
N ASP A 58 -0.38 7.22 -16.20
CA ASP A 58 -0.28 6.75 -17.58
C ASP A 58 1.18 6.81 -18.04
N LYS A 59 1.61 5.75 -18.74
CA LYS A 59 3.00 5.58 -19.16
C LYS A 59 3.47 6.79 -19.96
N ALA A 60 2.61 7.34 -20.83
CA ALA A 60 2.90 8.53 -21.61
C ALA A 60 3.22 9.75 -20.72
N ILE A 61 2.44 9.96 -19.64
CA ILE A 61 2.66 11.06 -18.70
C ILE A 61 3.95 10.84 -17.91
N THR A 62 4.21 9.61 -17.46
CA THR A 62 5.46 9.30 -16.74
C THR A 62 6.69 9.49 -17.63
N GLU A 63 6.62 9.09 -18.90
CA GLU A 63 7.69 9.28 -19.88
C GLU A 63 7.91 10.76 -20.19
N GLN A 64 6.85 11.56 -20.29
CA GLN A 64 6.94 13.02 -20.45
C GLN A 64 7.65 13.68 -19.26
N VAL A 65 7.26 13.32 -18.03
CA VAL A 65 7.90 13.82 -16.81
C VAL A 65 9.37 13.38 -16.73
N LEU A 66 9.68 12.14 -17.11
CA LEU A 66 11.06 11.67 -17.18
C LEU A 66 11.86 12.43 -18.24
N ALA A 67 11.30 12.68 -19.42
CA ALA A 67 11.96 13.43 -20.49
C ALA A 67 12.25 14.88 -20.08
N GLN A 68 11.32 15.54 -19.39
CA GLN A 68 11.51 16.90 -18.86
C GLN A 68 12.62 16.96 -17.79
N ASN A 69 12.73 15.92 -16.97
CA ASN A 69 13.71 15.86 -15.89
C ASN A 69 15.10 15.37 -16.37
N ARG A 70 15.16 14.61 -17.47
CA ARG A 70 16.41 14.18 -18.11
C ARG A 70 17.19 15.39 -18.62
N GLY A 71 18.52 15.29 -18.61
CA GLY A 71 19.42 16.33 -19.14
C GLY A 71 20.02 17.28 -18.10
N ARG A 72 19.49 17.35 -16.87
CA ARG A 72 20.15 18.07 -15.76
C ARG A 72 21.37 17.35 -15.20
N LYS A 73 21.40 16.01 -15.29
CA LYS A 73 22.53 15.16 -14.86
C LYS A 73 23.10 14.43 -16.06
N SER A 74 24.43 14.36 -16.17
CA SER A 74 25.12 13.61 -17.23
C SER A 74 24.74 12.12 -17.26
N LYS A 75 24.39 11.52 -16.12
CA LYS A 75 23.93 10.13 -16.03
C LYS A 75 22.59 9.86 -16.74
N ASP A 76 21.75 10.87 -16.83
CA ASP A 76 20.39 10.76 -17.38
C ASP A 76 20.32 11.17 -18.84
N GLN A 77 21.44 11.67 -19.40
CA GLN A 77 21.53 11.96 -20.82
C GLN A 77 21.64 10.63 -21.58
N PRO A 78 20.78 10.41 -22.60
CA PRO A 78 20.96 9.28 -23.48
C PRO A 78 22.36 9.36 -24.10
N PRO A 79 23.08 8.24 -24.25
CA PRO A 79 24.42 8.26 -24.81
C PRO A 79 24.35 8.91 -26.19
N GLU A 80 25.07 10.02 -26.36
CA GLU A 80 25.20 10.62 -27.68
C GLU A 80 25.72 9.54 -28.62
N LYS A 81 24.99 9.31 -29.70
CA LYS A 81 25.43 8.42 -30.76
C LYS A 81 26.68 9.04 -31.35
N ALA A 82 27.84 8.68 -30.80
CA ALA A 82 29.12 9.09 -31.33
C ALA A 82 29.15 8.62 -32.78
N ALA A 83 28.99 9.57 -33.71
CA ALA A 83 29.26 9.31 -35.10
C ALA A 83 30.70 8.77 -35.13
N LYS A 84 30.87 7.52 -35.58
CA LYS A 84 32.18 6.90 -35.70
C LYS A 84 33.05 7.90 -36.43
N LYS A 85 34.10 8.40 -35.76
CA LYS A 85 35.06 9.31 -36.38
C LYS A 85 35.54 8.62 -37.65
N LYS A 86 35.37 9.27 -38.79
CA LYS A 86 35.94 8.78 -40.04
C LYS A 86 37.44 8.61 -39.79
N PRO A 87 38.08 7.53 -40.28
CA PRO A 87 39.51 7.37 -40.11
C PRO A 87 40.20 8.64 -40.61
N GLU A 88 41.13 9.15 -39.82
CA GLU A 88 41.89 10.35 -40.15
C GLU A 88 42.52 10.14 -41.53
N SER A 89 42.06 10.93 -42.51
CA SER A 89 42.66 10.92 -43.83
C SER A 89 44.07 11.50 -43.67
N THR A 90 45.05 10.62 -43.55
CA THR A 90 46.46 11.02 -43.68
C THR A 90 46.63 11.75 -45.01
N VAL A 91 47.37 12.85 -44.98
CA VAL A 91 47.65 13.70 -46.16
C VAL A 91 48.32 12.89 -47.28
N PHE A 92 49.00 11.81 -46.93
CA PHE A 92 49.61 10.89 -47.86
C PHE A 92 48.79 9.62 -47.97
N THR A 93 48.38 9.29 -49.19
CA THR A 93 47.74 8.01 -49.51
C THR A 93 48.80 6.98 -49.90
N GLU A 94 48.45 5.70 -49.82
CA GLU A 94 49.31 4.59 -50.29
C GLU A 94 49.75 4.78 -51.75
N GLU A 95 48.94 5.45 -52.57
CA GLU A 95 49.27 5.78 -53.96
C GLU A 95 50.40 6.81 -54.06
N ASP A 96 50.52 7.72 -53.10
CA ASP A 96 51.58 8.72 -53.06
C ASP A 96 52.91 8.09 -52.65
N PHE A 97 52.90 7.09 -51.76
CA PHE A 97 54.09 6.28 -51.48
C PHE A 97 54.57 5.54 -52.72
N ARG A 98 53.67 4.95 -53.51
CA ARG A 98 54.04 4.28 -54.78
C ARG A 98 54.63 5.23 -55.81
N LYS A 99 54.15 6.48 -55.89
CA LYS A 99 54.75 7.50 -56.77
C LYS A 99 56.16 7.85 -56.29
N PHE A 100 56.34 8.07 -54.98
CA PHE A 100 57.63 8.35 -54.39
C PHE A 100 58.65 7.22 -54.60
N GLU A 101 58.23 5.97 -54.41
CA GLU A 101 59.09 4.80 -54.67
C GLU A 101 59.57 4.75 -56.12
N ARG A 102 58.68 5.00 -57.09
CA ARG A 102 59.05 5.01 -58.52
C ARG A 102 60.03 6.13 -58.86
N GLU A 103 59.85 7.30 -58.27
CA GLU A 103 60.70 8.46 -58.51
C GLU A 103 62.07 8.33 -57.83
N TYR A 104 62.10 7.74 -56.64
CA TYR A 104 63.32 7.60 -55.85
C TYR A 104 64.16 6.38 -56.24
N PHE A 105 63.52 5.23 -56.45
CA PHE A 105 64.23 3.99 -56.80
C PHE A 105 64.38 3.79 -58.30
N GLY A 106 63.82 4.69 -59.14
CA GLY A 106 64.00 4.75 -60.59
C GLY A 106 64.11 3.36 -61.20
N ILE A 107 62.96 2.72 -61.50
CA ILE A 107 62.96 1.42 -62.18
C ILE A 107 63.96 1.51 -63.35
N PRO A 108 64.92 0.57 -63.51
CA PRO A 108 65.78 0.60 -64.69
C PRO A 108 64.97 0.58 -65.98
#